data_AF-A0A6B3HIJ0-F1
#
_entry.id   AF-A0A6B3HIJ0-F1
#
_cell.length_a   1.000
_cell.length_b   1.000
_cell.length_c   1.000
_cell.angle_alpha   90.00
_cell.angle_beta   90.00
_cell.angle_gamma   90.00
#
_symmetry.space_group_name_H-M   'P 1'
#
loop_
_entity.id
_entity.type
_entity.pdbx_description
1 polymer ?
#
loop_
_entity_poly.entity_id
_entity_poly.type
_entity_poly.pdbx_seq_one_letter_code
_entity_poly.pdbx_strand_id
1 'polypeptide(L)'
;MSTDFQSARVALGARLRELRSEAGLNGKGVAEALGWQRSKVSRLETGRQPPTARDLTEWSQAVGRPDVATELRGRLVGLESQYRSWRRQLAGGHRARQELAVTETTATKLIRGVEVCRIPGLFQTADYARHTFQANAEFRRIPRDIEAAVRARMRRQEALYEAGKLFRFVVWEAALYVLTCPREVMA
;
A
#
# COMPACT_ATOMS: atom_id res chain seq x y z
N MET A 1 -8.50 -14.09 -5.45
CA MET A 1 -8.86 -12.65 -5.37
C MET A 1 -7.65 -11.83 -5.80
N SER A 2 -7.77 -11.08 -6.89
CA SER A 2 -6.70 -10.18 -7.37
C SER A 2 -6.64 -8.95 -6.46
N THR A 3 -5.46 -8.55 -5.99
CA THR A 3 -5.30 -7.30 -5.23
C THR A 3 -5.46 -6.09 -6.17
N ASP A 4 -5.86 -4.93 -5.64
CA ASP A 4 -5.96 -3.68 -6.41
C ASP A 4 -4.67 -3.38 -7.19
N PHE A 5 -3.51 -3.72 -6.60
CA PHE A 5 -2.21 -3.61 -7.26
C PHE A 5 -2.06 -4.54 -8.47
N GLN A 6 -2.46 -5.81 -8.34
CA GLN A 6 -2.41 -6.77 -9.46
C GLN A 6 -3.37 -6.36 -10.58
N SER A 7 -4.57 -5.90 -10.23
CA SER A 7 -5.56 -5.40 -11.18
C SER A 7 -5.03 -4.17 -11.95
N ALA A 8 -4.36 -3.24 -11.27
CA ALA A 8 -3.73 -2.08 -11.90
C ALA A 8 -2.54 -2.47 -12.81
N ARG A 9 -1.76 -3.52 -12.47
CA ARG A 9 -0.66 -4.01 -13.31
C ARG A 9 -1.17 -4.62 -14.59
N VAL A 10 -2.23 -5.42 -14.50
CA VAL A 10 -2.92 -6.00 -15.65
C VAL A 10 -3.48 -4.89 -16.54
N ALA A 11 -4.08 -3.83 -15.96
CA ALA A 11 -4.59 -2.70 -16.72
C ALA A 11 -3.48 -1.91 -17.45
N LEU A 12 -2.32 -1.69 -16.82
CA LEU A 12 -1.17 -1.07 -17.50
C LEU A 12 -0.65 -1.96 -18.65
N GLY A 13 -0.53 -3.27 -18.42
CA GLY A 13 -0.15 -4.23 -19.46
C GLY A 13 -1.13 -4.26 -20.64
N ALA A 14 -2.43 -4.21 -20.37
CA ALA A 14 -3.47 -4.12 -21.39
C ALA A 14 -3.34 -2.84 -22.24
N ARG A 15 -3.03 -1.69 -21.60
CA ARG A 15 -2.79 -0.44 -22.32
C ARG A 15 -1.56 -0.50 -23.23
N LEU A 16 -0.48 -1.18 -22.80
CA LEU A 16 0.69 -1.40 -23.67
C LEU A 16 0.34 -2.25 -24.90
N ARG A 17 -0.47 -3.31 -24.70
CA ARG A 17 -0.96 -4.19 -25.77
C ARG A 17 -1.86 -3.47 -26.76
N GLU A 18 -2.73 -2.58 -26.28
CA GLU A 18 -3.59 -1.72 -27.09
C GLU A 18 -2.74 -0.81 -27.99
N LEU A 19 -1.83 -0.02 -27.42
CA LEU A 19 -0.95 0.89 -28.16
C LEU A 19 -0.10 0.17 -29.21
N ARG A 20 0.40 -1.03 -28.88
CA ARG A 20 1.13 -1.86 -29.84
C ARG A 20 0.24 -2.25 -31.02
N SER A 21 -1.02 -2.60 -30.76
CA SER A 21 -1.96 -3.05 -31.78
C SER A 21 -2.42 -1.89 -32.67
N GLU A 22 -2.64 -0.70 -32.09
CA GLU A 22 -2.88 0.55 -32.82
C GLU A 22 -1.73 0.90 -33.78
N ALA A 23 -0.48 0.62 -33.36
CA ALA A 23 0.70 0.81 -34.20
C ALA A 23 0.90 -0.29 -35.26
N GLY A 24 -0.01 -1.27 -35.36
CA GLY A 24 0.10 -2.38 -36.32
C GLY A 24 1.22 -3.38 -36.02
N LEU A 25 1.81 -3.33 -34.82
CA LEU A 25 2.93 -4.18 -34.44
C LEU A 25 2.43 -5.45 -33.74
N ASN A 26 3.09 -6.57 -34.01
CA ASN A 26 2.94 -7.77 -33.17
C ASN A 26 4.01 -7.79 -32.07
N GLY A 27 3.89 -8.71 -31.10
CA GLY A 27 4.85 -8.78 -29.98
C GLY A 27 6.31 -9.03 -30.40
N LYS A 28 6.53 -9.63 -31.58
CA LYS A 28 7.87 -9.79 -32.18
C LYS A 28 8.39 -8.45 -32.70
N GLY A 29 7.55 -7.65 -33.35
CA GLY A 29 7.93 -6.35 -33.91
C GLY A 29 8.40 -5.36 -32.84
N VAL A 30 7.70 -5.27 -31.70
CA VAL A 30 8.15 -4.42 -30.57
C VAL A 30 9.44 -4.97 -29.94
N ALA A 31 9.56 -6.29 -29.81
CA ALA A 31 10.78 -6.91 -29.30
C ALA A 31 12.00 -6.58 -30.18
N GLU A 32 11.86 -6.66 -31.50
CA GLU A 32 12.91 -6.34 -32.47
C GLU A 32 13.25 -4.85 -32.46
N ALA A 33 12.24 -3.97 -32.47
CA ALA A 33 12.44 -2.52 -32.43
C ALA A 33 13.20 -2.04 -31.17
N LEU A 34 13.05 -2.76 -30.05
CA LEU A 34 13.66 -2.42 -28.76
C LEU A 34 14.88 -3.27 -28.39
N GLY A 35 15.24 -4.26 -29.21
CA GLY A 35 16.27 -5.24 -28.87
C GLY A 35 15.95 -6.08 -27.63
N TRP A 36 14.65 -6.28 -27.34
CA TRP A 36 14.17 -7.03 -26.18
C TRP A 36 13.89 -8.48 -26.51
N GLN A 37 13.95 -9.35 -25.50
CA GLN A 37 13.41 -10.71 -25.61
C GLN A 37 11.87 -10.67 -25.70
N ARG A 38 11.26 -11.50 -26.56
CA ARG A 38 9.79 -11.61 -26.68
C ARG A 38 9.10 -11.95 -25.35
N SER A 39 9.78 -12.71 -24.50
CA SER A 39 9.32 -13.05 -23.15
C SER A 39 9.17 -11.83 -22.23
N LYS A 40 9.98 -10.76 -22.42
CA LYS A 40 9.83 -9.48 -21.71
C LYS A 40 8.55 -8.78 -22.15
N VAL A 41 8.35 -8.63 -23.46
CA VAL A 41 7.13 -8.04 -24.05
C VAL A 41 5.87 -8.71 -23.51
N SER A 42 5.81 -10.04 -23.55
CA SER A 42 4.67 -10.80 -23.03
C SER A 42 4.43 -10.59 -21.54
N ARG A 43 5.49 -10.57 -20.72
CA ARG A 43 5.37 -10.36 -19.27
C ARG A 43 4.90 -8.95 -18.92
N LEU A 44 5.27 -7.94 -19.70
CA LEU A 44 4.79 -6.56 -19.53
C LEU A 44 3.30 -6.46 -19.88
N GLU A 45 2.88 -7.00 -21.03
CA GLU A 45 1.48 -6.93 -21.48
C GLU A 45 0.51 -7.72 -20.59
N THR A 46 0.97 -8.83 -20.03
CA THR A 46 0.15 -9.65 -19.12
C THR A 46 0.21 -9.17 -17.67
N GLY A 47 0.93 -8.10 -17.38
CA GLY A 47 1.13 -7.59 -16.03
C GLY A 47 1.97 -8.50 -15.12
N ARG A 48 2.55 -9.60 -15.63
CA ARG A 48 3.41 -10.54 -14.86
C ARG A 48 4.74 -9.92 -14.43
N GLN A 49 5.24 -8.91 -15.14
CA GLN A 49 6.37 -8.07 -14.75
C GLN A 49 5.96 -6.60 -14.81
N PRO A 50 6.27 -5.77 -13.80
CA PRO A 50 6.04 -4.33 -13.89
C PRO A 50 7.07 -3.69 -14.85
N PRO A 51 6.65 -2.77 -15.74
CA PRO A 51 7.59 -2.00 -16.54
C PRO A 51 8.32 -0.96 -15.70
N THR A 52 9.55 -0.63 -16.07
CA THR A 52 10.27 0.54 -15.55
C THR A 52 9.85 1.82 -16.30
N ALA A 53 10.15 3.00 -15.75
CA ALA A 53 9.90 4.26 -16.45
C ALA A 53 10.67 4.35 -17.79
N ARG A 54 11.85 3.72 -17.85
CA ARG A 54 12.63 3.58 -19.08
C ARG A 54 11.91 2.68 -20.08
N ASP A 55 11.44 1.51 -19.65
CA ASP A 55 10.67 0.59 -20.52
C ASP A 55 9.47 1.28 -21.16
N LEU A 56 8.73 2.11 -20.40
CA LEU A 56 7.56 2.84 -20.90
C LEU A 56 7.92 3.92 -21.92
N THR A 57 9.07 4.56 -21.74
CA THR A 57 9.57 5.58 -22.66
C THR A 57 10.03 4.93 -23.96
N GLU A 58 10.83 3.87 -23.88
CA GLU A 58 11.26 3.09 -25.04
C GLU A 58 10.06 2.50 -25.79
N TRP A 59 9.09 1.92 -25.08
CA TRP A 59 7.85 1.41 -25.69
C TRP A 59 7.08 2.48 -26.46
N SER A 60 6.89 3.67 -25.87
CA SER A 60 6.17 4.77 -26.52
C SER A 60 6.83 5.23 -27.83
N GLN A 61 8.16 5.17 -27.89
CA GLN A 61 8.92 5.47 -29.10
C GLN A 61 8.76 4.36 -30.13
N ALA A 62 8.86 3.09 -29.73
CA ALA A 62 8.74 1.95 -30.63
C ALA A 62 7.36 1.84 -31.29
N VAL A 63 6.29 2.26 -30.61
CA VAL A 63 4.93 2.29 -31.19
C VAL A 63 4.60 3.61 -31.90
N GLY A 64 5.57 4.52 -32.04
CA GLY A 64 5.38 5.80 -32.74
C GLY A 64 4.49 6.81 -32.03
N ARG A 65 4.29 6.66 -30.71
CA ARG A 65 3.42 7.52 -29.88
C ARG A 65 4.18 8.07 -28.66
N PRO A 66 5.21 8.92 -28.86
CA PRO A 66 5.98 9.48 -27.74
C PRO A 66 5.13 10.34 -26.79
N ASP A 67 4.00 10.87 -27.26
CA ASP A 67 3.03 11.64 -26.47
C ASP A 67 2.46 10.85 -25.28
N VAL A 68 2.29 9.53 -25.43
CA VAL A 68 1.70 8.69 -24.37
C VAL A 68 2.69 8.32 -23.26
N ALA A 69 3.99 8.64 -23.42
CA ALA A 69 5.01 8.29 -22.43
C ALA A 69 4.69 8.84 -21.03
N THR A 70 4.17 10.07 -20.98
CA THR A 70 3.77 10.73 -19.74
C THR A 70 2.55 10.07 -19.11
N GLU A 71 1.56 9.68 -19.91
CA GLU A 71 0.38 8.92 -19.46
C GLU A 71 0.78 7.58 -18.83
N LEU A 72 1.60 6.80 -19.55
CA LEU A 72 2.08 5.50 -19.10
C LEU A 72 2.89 5.59 -17.80
N ARG A 73 3.81 6.56 -17.71
CA ARG A 73 4.57 6.82 -16.47
C ARG A 73 3.64 7.25 -15.33
N GLY A 74 2.61 8.05 -15.60
CA GLY A 74 1.60 8.42 -14.61
C GLY A 74 0.87 7.20 -14.04
N ARG A 75 0.47 6.26 -14.90
CA ARG A 75 -0.14 4.97 -14.48
C ARG A 75 0.83 4.12 -13.64
N LEU A 76 2.12 4.07 -14.00
CA LEU A 76 3.15 3.39 -13.21
C LEU A 76 3.37 4.04 -11.84
N VAL A 77 3.39 5.37 -11.77
CA VAL A 77 3.45 6.10 -10.50
C VAL A 77 2.20 5.82 -9.65
N GLY A 78 1.03 5.73 -10.29
CA GLY A 78 -0.24 5.29 -9.67
C GLY A 78 -0.18 3.87 -9.09
N LEU A 79 0.56 2.98 -9.73
CA LEU A 79 0.84 1.61 -9.26
C LEU A 79 1.77 1.60 -8.03
N GLU A 80 2.90 2.30 -8.11
CA GLU A 80 3.83 2.49 -6.99
C GLU A 80 3.20 3.28 -5.82
N SER A 81 2.10 3.97 -6.13
CA SER A 81 1.37 4.85 -5.23
C SER A 81 0.81 4.14 -4.02
N GLN A 82 0.56 2.82 -4.03
CA GLN A 82 0.00 2.10 -2.87
C GLN A 82 1.03 1.91 -1.74
N TYR A 83 2.29 1.64 -2.05
CA TYR A 83 3.36 1.61 -1.06
C TYR A 83 3.81 3.03 -0.66
N ARG A 84 3.85 3.96 -1.63
CA ARG A 84 4.00 5.40 -1.34
C ARG A 84 2.77 5.98 -0.62
N SER A 85 1.60 5.33 -0.66
CA SER A 85 0.35 5.79 -0.04
C SER A 85 0.51 5.73 1.46
N TRP A 86 1.04 4.63 2.01
CA TRP A 86 1.28 4.56 3.44
C TRP A 86 2.34 5.56 3.92
N ARG A 87 3.46 5.72 3.19
CA ARG A 87 4.46 6.77 3.54
C ARG A 87 3.88 8.19 3.39
N ARG A 88 3.04 8.46 2.40
CA ARG A 88 2.37 9.77 2.24
C ARG A 88 1.30 10.02 3.28
N GLN A 89 0.50 9.01 3.61
CA GLN A 89 -0.47 9.06 4.71
C GLN A 89 0.19 9.35 6.06
N LEU A 90 1.46 8.92 6.22
CA LEU A 90 2.27 9.18 7.40
C LEU A 90 3.30 10.30 7.23
N ALA A 91 3.29 11.04 6.11
CA ALA A 91 4.29 12.06 5.85
C ALA A 91 4.22 13.21 6.87
N GLY A 92 3.01 13.48 7.39
CA GLY A 92 2.78 14.43 8.49
C GLY A 92 2.86 13.81 9.89
N GLY A 93 3.28 12.54 10.01
CA GLY A 93 3.24 11.77 11.24
C GLY A 93 2.04 10.81 11.33
N HIS A 94 1.85 10.21 12.49
CA HIS A 94 0.84 9.19 12.75
C HIS A 94 -0.55 9.74 13.09
N ARG A 95 -0.65 10.97 13.61
CA ARG A 95 -1.89 11.57 14.12
C ARG A 95 -2.98 11.57 13.08
N ALA A 96 -2.73 12.11 11.89
CA ALA A 96 -3.75 12.23 10.84
C ALA A 96 -4.37 10.88 10.49
N ARG A 97 -3.56 9.81 10.42
CA ARG A 97 -4.07 8.46 10.16
C ARG A 97 -4.88 7.91 11.33
N GLN A 98 -4.51 8.21 12.57
CA GLN A 98 -5.30 7.82 13.75
C GLN A 98 -6.63 8.58 13.82
N GLU A 99 -6.65 9.86 13.47
CA GLU A 99 -7.90 10.65 13.39
C GLU A 99 -8.86 10.07 12.34
N LEU A 100 -8.35 9.72 11.15
CA LEU A 100 -9.15 9.00 10.16
C LEU A 100 -9.68 7.68 10.72
N ALA A 101 -8.84 6.93 11.45
CA ALA A 101 -9.25 5.68 12.06
C ALA A 101 -10.35 5.87 13.13
N VAL A 102 -10.36 7.00 13.86
CA VAL A 102 -11.46 7.37 14.77
C VAL A 102 -12.74 7.51 13.96
N THR A 103 -12.75 8.34 12.92
CA THR A 103 -13.93 8.55 12.06
C THR A 103 -14.46 7.25 11.46
N GLU A 104 -13.57 6.42 10.91
CA GLU A 104 -13.90 5.09 10.36
C GLU A 104 -14.53 4.19 11.43
N THR A 105 -13.95 4.16 12.63
CA THR A 105 -14.44 3.32 13.74
C THR A 105 -15.81 3.79 14.21
N THR A 106 -16.02 5.10 14.36
CA THR A 106 -17.32 5.67 14.78
C THR A 106 -18.44 5.29 13.82
N ALA A 107 -18.20 5.38 12.51
CA ALA A 107 -19.20 5.03 11.48
C ALA A 107 -19.44 3.52 11.31
N THR A 108 -18.63 2.65 11.91
CA THR A 108 -18.66 1.20 11.64
C THR A 108 -19.27 0.42 12.81
N LYS A 109 -20.23 -0.48 12.52
CA LYS A 109 -20.83 -1.36 13.53
C LYS A 109 -20.10 -2.69 13.72
N LEU A 110 -19.48 -3.23 12.68
CA LEU A 110 -18.71 -4.47 12.75
C LEU A 110 -17.27 -4.24 12.29
N ILE A 111 -16.33 -4.37 13.22
CA ILE A 111 -14.91 -4.17 12.97
C ILE A 111 -14.22 -5.54 13.00
N ARG A 112 -13.48 -5.82 11.93
CA ARG A 112 -12.73 -7.06 11.75
C ARG A 112 -11.26 -6.75 11.56
N GLY A 113 -10.39 -7.58 12.12
CA GLY A 113 -8.96 -7.44 11.95
C GLY A 113 -8.22 -8.75 12.08
N VAL A 114 -7.03 -8.79 11.48
CA VAL A 114 -6.06 -9.87 11.69
C VAL A 114 -4.75 -9.22 12.11
N GLU A 115 -4.15 -9.73 13.17
CA GLU A 115 -2.83 -9.32 13.62
C GLU A 115 -1.90 -10.52 13.70
N VAL A 116 -0.69 -10.33 13.16
CA VAL A 116 0.28 -11.41 12.99
C VAL A 116 1.31 -11.38 14.11
N CYS A 117 1.76 -10.21 14.54
CA CYS A 117 2.89 -10.11 15.48
C CYS A 117 2.72 -9.00 16.51
N ARG A 118 1.52 -8.42 16.64
CA ARG A 118 1.24 -7.32 17.59
C ARG A 118 -0.16 -7.47 18.15
N ILE A 119 -0.37 -6.91 19.33
CA ILE A 119 -1.72 -6.72 19.84
C ILE A 119 -2.45 -5.73 18.92
N PRO A 120 -3.70 -6.00 18.50
CA PRO A 120 -4.46 -5.08 17.66
C PRO A 120 -4.49 -3.69 18.25
N GLY A 121 -4.25 -2.66 17.42
CA GLY A 121 -4.13 -1.28 17.90
C GLY A 121 -5.34 -0.73 18.65
N LEU A 122 -6.49 -1.40 18.61
CA LEU A 122 -7.67 -1.04 19.40
C LEU A 122 -7.59 -1.57 20.84
N PHE A 123 -6.84 -2.65 21.08
CA PHE A 123 -6.68 -3.31 22.38
C PHE A 123 -5.34 -2.96 23.07
N GLN A 124 -4.56 -2.06 22.48
CA GLN A 124 -3.29 -1.62 23.06
C GLN A 124 -3.52 -0.62 24.18
N THR A 125 -2.65 -0.65 25.19
CA THR A 125 -2.51 0.43 26.18
C THR A 125 -1.85 1.67 25.56
N ALA A 126 -1.91 2.80 26.24
CA ALA A 126 -1.26 4.04 25.80
C ALA A 126 0.26 3.85 25.66
N ASP A 127 0.88 3.13 26.58
CA ASP A 127 2.33 2.89 26.59
C ASP A 127 2.76 1.93 25.49
N TYR A 128 1.98 0.87 25.21
CA TYR A 128 2.23 0.00 24.06
C TYR A 128 2.13 0.79 22.76
N ALA A 129 1.08 1.60 22.62
CA ALA A 129 0.87 2.44 21.44
C ALA A 129 2.03 3.42 21.22
N ARG A 130 2.54 4.03 22.30
CA ARG A 130 3.69 4.95 22.26
C ARG A 130 4.94 4.29 21.66
N HIS A 131 5.34 3.13 22.19
CA HIS A 131 6.48 2.36 21.67
C HIS A 131 6.27 1.95 20.21
N THR A 132 5.05 1.50 19.87
CA THR A 132 4.70 1.12 18.49
C THR A 132 4.89 2.30 17.54
N PHE A 133 4.42 3.50 17.89
CA PHE A 133 4.56 4.67 17.04
C PHE A 133 6.01 5.17 16.97
N GLN A 134 6.75 5.14 18.07
CA GLN A 134 8.17 5.53 18.08
C GLN A 134 9.00 4.64 17.14
N ALA A 135 8.89 3.32 17.28
CA ALA A 135 9.59 2.36 16.43
C ALA A 135 9.17 2.50 14.95
N ASN A 136 7.87 2.77 14.70
CA ASN A 136 7.37 2.97 13.35
C ASN A 136 7.89 4.26 12.70
N ALA A 137 7.93 5.35 13.47
CA ALA A 137 8.40 6.65 13.02
C ALA A 137 9.90 6.61 12.69
N GLU A 138 10.70 5.93 13.52
CA GLU A 138 12.12 5.71 13.29
C GLU A 138 12.37 4.87 12.03
N PHE A 139 11.74 3.69 11.95
CA PHE A 139 11.89 2.79 10.80
C PHE A 139 11.52 3.47 9.47
N ARG A 140 10.49 4.34 9.48
CA ARG A 140 10.00 5.00 8.27
C ARG A 140 10.58 6.39 8.04
N ARG A 141 11.36 6.92 8.98
CA ARG A 141 11.92 8.28 8.95
C ARG A 141 10.85 9.36 8.71
N ILE A 142 9.78 9.31 9.50
CA ILE A 142 8.67 10.27 9.44
C ILE A 142 8.64 11.16 10.70
N PRO A 143 7.93 12.31 10.66
CA PRO A 143 7.78 13.17 11.83
C PRO A 143 7.22 12.43 13.05
N ARG A 144 7.70 12.83 14.24
CA ARG A 144 7.34 12.21 15.53
C ARG A 144 6.24 13.03 16.22
N ASP A 145 4.99 12.78 15.86
CA ASP A 145 3.79 13.34 16.53
C ASP A 145 3.18 12.35 17.55
N ILE A 146 4.06 11.59 18.22
CA ILE A 146 3.74 10.38 18.97
C ILE A 146 2.61 10.59 19.97
N GLU A 147 2.70 11.59 20.85
CA GLU A 147 1.69 11.81 21.88
C GLU A 147 0.31 12.17 21.29
N ALA A 148 0.28 12.90 20.19
CA ALA A 148 -0.97 13.22 19.51
C ALA A 148 -1.59 11.96 18.87
N ALA A 149 -0.78 11.10 18.28
CA ALA A 149 -1.22 9.83 17.73
C ALA A 149 -1.69 8.84 18.82
N VAL A 150 -1.00 8.79 19.98
CA VAL A 150 -1.43 8.00 21.14
C VAL A 150 -2.79 8.47 21.64
N ARG A 151 -2.98 9.77 21.86
CA ARG A 151 -4.28 10.33 22.28
C ARG A 151 -5.40 9.98 21.30
N ALA A 152 -5.16 10.10 20.00
CA ALA A 152 -6.15 9.73 18.99
C ALA A 152 -6.47 8.21 19.01
N ARG A 153 -5.47 7.34 19.24
CA ARG A 153 -5.69 5.90 19.38
C ARG A 153 -6.49 5.55 20.64
N MET A 154 -6.20 6.21 21.77
CA MET A 154 -6.93 5.98 23.03
C MET A 154 -8.38 6.47 22.92
N ARG A 155 -8.62 7.62 22.30
CA ARG A 155 -9.98 8.06 21.94
C ARG A 155 -10.71 7.05 21.07
N ARG A 156 -10.04 6.48 20.07
CA ARG A 156 -10.63 5.40 19.24
C ARG A 156 -11.01 4.17 20.05
N GLN A 157 -10.27 3.86 21.12
CA GLN A 157 -10.53 2.71 21.99
C GLN A 157 -11.85 2.85 22.76
N GLU A 158 -12.36 4.06 22.98
CA GLU A 158 -13.68 4.29 23.60
C GLU A 158 -14.81 3.55 22.85
N ALA A 159 -14.64 3.33 21.54
CA ALA A 159 -15.58 2.55 20.73
C ALA A 159 -15.79 1.10 21.21
N LEU A 160 -14.86 0.53 21.99
CA LEU A 160 -15.04 -0.79 22.61
C LEU A 160 -16.21 -0.84 23.59
N TYR A 161 -16.57 0.30 24.16
CA TYR A 161 -17.63 0.43 25.15
C TYR A 161 -18.94 0.94 24.54
N GLU A 162 -18.97 1.22 23.24
CA GLU A 162 -20.18 1.67 22.54
C GLU A 162 -21.13 0.49 22.27
N ALA A 163 -22.37 0.62 22.75
CA ALA A 163 -23.40 -0.38 22.56
C ALA A 163 -23.69 -0.66 21.07
N GLY A 164 -23.83 -1.95 20.73
CA GLY A 164 -24.15 -2.40 19.38
C GLY A 164 -22.97 -2.40 18.39
N LYS A 165 -21.74 -2.13 18.84
CA LYS A 165 -20.54 -2.42 18.04
C LYS A 165 -20.03 -3.84 18.32
N LEU A 166 -19.55 -4.50 17.27
CA LEU A 166 -18.97 -5.84 17.31
C LEU A 166 -17.54 -5.80 16.82
N PHE A 167 -16.65 -6.49 17.53
CA PHE A 167 -15.23 -6.58 17.24
C PHE A 167 -14.84 -8.05 17.06
N ARG A 168 -14.29 -8.41 15.90
CA ARG A 168 -13.83 -9.78 15.61
C ARG A 168 -12.39 -9.74 15.13
N PHE A 169 -11.48 -10.20 15.97
CA PHE A 169 -10.06 -10.19 15.66
C PHE A 169 -9.50 -11.60 15.69
N VAL A 170 -8.69 -11.92 14.68
CA VAL A 170 -7.83 -13.10 14.69
C VAL A 170 -6.44 -12.61 15.05
N VAL A 171 -5.92 -13.06 16.18
CA VAL A 171 -4.59 -12.68 16.66
C VAL A 171 -3.74 -13.93 16.63
N TRP A 172 -2.63 -13.88 15.89
CA TRP A 172 -1.67 -14.97 15.92
C TRP A 172 -0.89 -14.93 17.24
N GLU A 173 -0.62 -16.12 17.80
CA GLU A 173 0.02 -16.28 19.12
C GLU A 173 1.33 -15.50 19.26
N ALA A 174 2.08 -15.34 18.16
CA ALA A 174 3.30 -14.56 18.11
C ALA A 174 3.15 -13.12 18.64
N ALA A 175 1.94 -12.53 18.59
CA ALA A 175 1.66 -11.22 19.18
C ALA A 175 1.91 -11.14 20.70
N LEU A 176 1.94 -12.28 21.40
CA LEU A 176 2.21 -12.37 22.84
C LEU A 176 3.71 -12.44 23.16
N TYR A 177 4.54 -12.84 22.19
CA TYR A 177 5.97 -13.10 22.41
C TYR A 177 6.89 -12.11 21.70
N VAL A 178 6.43 -11.47 20.63
CA VAL A 178 7.22 -10.46 19.91
C VAL A 178 7.30 -9.20 20.77
N LEU A 179 8.51 -8.90 21.25
CA LEU A 179 8.81 -7.75 22.10
C LEU A 179 8.80 -6.44 21.29
N THR A 180 7.61 -5.93 20.99
CA THR A 180 7.43 -4.61 20.37
C THR A 180 7.61 -3.44 21.34
N CYS A 181 7.53 -3.72 22.64
CA CYS A 181 7.82 -2.80 23.74
C CYS A 181 8.47 -3.60 24.89
N PRO A 182 9.02 -2.92 25.91
CA PRO A 182 9.54 -3.57 27.11
C PRO A 182 8.48 -4.48 27.77
N ARG A 183 8.92 -5.53 28.47
CA ARG A 183 8.03 -6.58 29.01
C ARG A 183 7.01 -6.02 29.99
N GLU A 184 7.42 -5.04 30.80
CA GLU A 184 6.58 -4.32 31.73
C GLU A 184 5.43 -3.54 31.07
N VAL A 185 5.55 -3.23 29.78
CA VAL A 185 4.51 -2.55 28.97
C VAL A 185 3.60 -3.54 28.22
N MET A 186 4.04 -4.80 28.09
CA MET A 186 3.27 -5.87 27.44
C MET A 186 2.21 -6.48 28.36
N ALA A 187 2.31 -6.24 29.68
CA ALA A 187 1.47 -6.81 30.73
C ALA A 187 0.06 -6.18 30.80
#